data_AF-A0A4V3BUR8-F1
#
_entry.id   AF-A0A4V3BUR8-F1
#
_cell.length_a   1.000
_cell.length_b   1.000
_cell.length_c   1.000
_cell.angle_alpha   90.00
_cell.angle_beta   90.00
_cell.angle_gamma   90.00
#
_symmetry.space_group_name_H-M   'P 1'
#
loop_
_entity.id
_entity.type
_entity.pdbx_description
1 polymer ?
#
loop_
_entity_poly.entity_id
_entity_poly.type
_entity_poly.pdbx_seq_one_letter_code
_entity_poly.pdbx_strand_id
1 'polypeptide(L)'
;MKKDFDSIQKIEFQEKSFKDLSDIIRQNIDELQAIENVNGKILKSSAQEFEAILVNRNQIKSESTLNLNILKESNSSRFINRIDTSGYSINITIKEENRTDENISFSLANDDYELYWLKNSPGYSIAYSQTETEKFTIKQISEEIWEDWLNKVGINFNI
;
A
#
# COMPACT_ATOMS: atom_id res chain seq x y z
N MET A 1 -23.94 11.67 -14.40
CA MET A 1 -24.91 11.06 -13.47
C MET A 1 -24.11 10.65 -12.24
N LYS A 2 -24.52 11.09 -11.05
CA LYS A 2 -23.82 10.78 -9.79
C LYS A 2 -23.93 9.28 -9.51
N LYS A 3 -22.80 8.63 -9.19
CA LYS A 3 -22.77 7.23 -8.77
C LYS A 3 -22.94 7.15 -7.26
N ASP A 4 -23.76 6.22 -6.82
CA ASP A 4 -23.78 5.76 -5.43
C ASP A 4 -23.08 4.41 -5.41
N PHE A 5 -22.01 4.30 -4.62
CA PHE A 5 -21.20 3.09 -4.56
C PHE A 5 -21.65 2.24 -3.38
N ASP A 6 -22.28 1.11 -3.68
CA ASP A 6 -22.72 0.17 -2.65
C ASP A 6 -21.53 -0.61 -2.04
N SER A 7 -21.79 -1.35 -0.97
CA SER A 7 -20.76 -2.12 -0.27
C SER A 7 -20.14 -3.22 -1.13
N ILE A 8 -20.89 -3.80 -2.09
CA ILE A 8 -20.36 -4.84 -2.97
C ILE A 8 -19.32 -4.22 -3.90
N GLN A 9 -19.65 -3.08 -4.51
CA GLN A 9 -18.72 -2.36 -5.39
C GLN A 9 -17.46 -1.91 -4.63
N LYS A 10 -17.59 -1.49 -3.37
CA LYS A 10 -16.45 -1.13 -2.51
C LYS A 10 -15.56 -2.34 -2.19
N ILE A 11 -16.15 -3.50 -1.87
CA ILE A 11 -15.43 -4.76 -1.63
C ILE A 11 -14.69 -5.20 -2.91
N GLU A 12 -15.38 -5.26 -4.04
CA GLU A 12 -14.80 -5.67 -5.32
C GLU A 12 -13.65 -4.75 -5.72
N PHE A 13 -13.81 -3.44 -5.49
CA PHE A 13 -12.75 -2.47 -5.75
C PHE A 13 -11.53 -2.67 -4.84
N GLN A 14 -11.73 -2.93 -3.54
CA GLN A 14 -10.63 -3.25 -2.61
C GLN A 14 -9.92 -4.54 -3.00
N GLU A 15 -10.65 -5.62 -3.27
CA GLU A 15 -10.08 -6.92 -3.62
C GLU A 15 -9.29 -6.85 -4.94
N LYS A 16 -9.86 -6.17 -5.96
CA LYS A 16 -9.16 -5.91 -7.21
C LYS A 16 -7.90 -5.07 -6.99
N SER A 17 -8.02 -3.99 -6.22
CA SER A 17 -6.91 -3.09 -5.89
C SER A 17 -5.75 -3.82 -5.21
N PHE A 18 -6.07 -4.66 -4.23
CA PHE A 18 -5.09 -5.45 -3.49
C PHE A 18 -4.41 -6.49 -4.38
N LYS A 19 -5.19 -7.16 -5.24
CA LYS A 19 -4.65 -8.10 -6.22
C LYS A 19 -3.69 -7.40 -7.18
N ASP A 20 -4.10 -6.28 -7.77
CA ASP A 20 -3.29 -5.51 -8.71
C ASP A 20 -1.99 -5.02 -8.05
N LEU A 21 -2.06 -4.50 -6.82
CA LEU A 21 -0.88 -4.10 -6.05
C LEU A 21 0.08 -5.28 -5.81
N SER A 22 -0.45 -6.41 -5.34
CA SER A 22 0.35 -7.61 -5.07
C SER A 22 0.99 -8.19 -6.34
N ASP A 23 0.29 -8.10 -7.47
CA ASP A 23 0.79 -8.57 -8.76
C ASP A 23 1.93 -7.67 -9.28
N ILE A 24 1.81 -6.34 -9.15
CA ILE A 24 2.89 -5.40 -9.51
C ILE A 24 4.13 -5.66 -8.65
N ILE A 25 3.97 -5.79 -7.34
CA ILE A 25 5.10 -6.06 -6.44
C ILE A 25 5.75 -7.42 -6.75
N ARG A 26 4.95 -8.45 -7.07
CA ARG A 26 5.49 -9.74 -7.53
C ARG A 26 6.32 -9.59 -8.80
N GLN A 27 5.79 -8.89 -9.80
CA GLN A 27 6.50 -8.65 -11.05
C GLN A 27 7.83 -7.91 -10.80
N ASN A 28 7.82 -6.87 -9.97
CA ASN A 28 9.02 -6.12 -9.61
C ASN A 28 10.08 -7.01 -8.93
N ILE A 29 9.65 -7.92 -8.04
CA ILE A 29 10.55 -8.91 -7.42
C ILE A 29 11.15 -9.86 -8.47
N ASP A 30 10.36 -10.31 -9.44
CA ASP A 30 10.85 -11.18 -10.51
C ASP A 30 11.87 -10.44 -11.40
N GLU A 31 11.65 -9.16 -11.67
CA GLU A 31 12.59 -8.30 -12.42
C GLU A 31 13.90 -8.05 -11.64
N LEU A 32 13.88 -8.01 -10.30
CA LEU A 32 15.09 -7.89 -9.49
C LEU A 32 16.06 -9.05 -9.64
N GLN A 33 15.63 -10.23 -10.12
CA GLN A 33 16.53 -11.37 -10.33
C GLN A 33 17.65 -11.06 -11.34
N ALA A 34 17.51 -10.00 -12.14
CA ALA A 34 18.55 -9.51 -13.02
C ALA A 34 19.71 -8.79 -12.29
N ILE A 35 19.53 -8.39 -11.03
CA ILE A 35 20.53 -7.65 -10.25
C ILE A 35 21.37 -8.62 -9.42
N GLU A 36 22.67 -8.64 -9.66
CA GLU A 36 23.58 -9.50 -8.91
C GLU A 36 23.53 -9.20 -7.40
N ASN A 37 23.45 -10.27 -6.59
CA ASN A 37 23.45 -10.22 -5.13
C ASN A 37 22.23 -9.54 -4.48
N VAL A 38 21.21 -9.12 -5.24
CA VAL A 38 19.90 -8.71 -4.70
C VAL A 38 18.91 -9.85 -4.93
N ASN A 39 18.17 -10.25 -3.90
CA ASN A 39 17.18 -11.30 -4.01
C ASN A 39 15.88 -10.90 -3.31
N GLY A 40 14.77 -11.06 -4.01
CA GLY A 40 13.44 -11.01 -3.42
C GLY A 40 12.81 -12.40 -3.35
N LYS A 41 11.99 -12.65 -2.34
CA LYS A 41 11.21 -13.88 -2.22
C LYS A 41 9.83 -13.60 -1.63
N ILE A 42 8.80 -14.15 -2.25
CA ILE A 42 7.44 -14.14 -1.71
C ILE A 42 7.34 -15.22 -0.64
N LEU A 43 6.92 -14.84 0.55
CA LEU A 43 6.71 -15.72 1.70
C LEU A 43 5.24 -16.13 1.83
N LYS A 44 4.32 -15.22 1.52
CA LYS A 44 2.88 -15.45 1.57
C LYS A 44 2.17 -14.70 0.45
N SER A 45 1.17 -15.33 -0.16
CA SER A 45 0.31 -14.68 -1.15
C SER A 45 -1.07 -15.31 -1.11
N SER A 46 -2.05 -14.50 -0.73
CA SER A 46 -3.46 -14.88 -0.61
C SER A 46 -4.35 -13.73 -1.09
N ALA A 47 -5.66 -13.92 -1.06
CA ALA A 47 -6.61 -12.89 -1.47
C ALA A 47 -6.60 -11.63 -0.58
N GLN A 48 -6.06 -11.70 0.64
CA GLN A 48 -6.12 -10.60 1.62
C GLN A 48 -4.79 -10.25 2.27
N GLU A 49 -3.74 -11.01 1.97
CA GLU A 49 -2.44 -10.89 2.60
C GLU A 49 -1.34 -11.29 1.63
N PHE A 50 -0.30 -10.46 1.59
CA PHE A 50 0.89 -10.65 0.80
C PHE A 50 2.10 -10.32 1.68
N GLU A 51 3.08 -11.20 1.67
CA GLU A 51 4.32 -11.02 2.41
C GLU A 51 5.49 -11.39 1.51
N ALA A 52 6.49 -10.53 1.46
CA ALA A 52 7.71 -10.76 0.72
C ALA A 52 8.91 -10.20 1.48
N ILE A 53 10.07 -10.78 1.21
CA ILE A 53 11.35 -10.38 1.78
C ILE A 53 12.30 -9.98 0.66
N LEU A 54 13.12 -8.98 0.92
CA LEU A 54 14.16 -8.52 0.02
C LEU A 54 15.48 -8.46 0.78
N VAL A 55 16.53 -9.02 0.18
CA VAL A 55 17.88 -9.09 0.73
C VAL A 55 18.88 -8.56 -0.28
N ASN A 56 19.69 -7.58 0.12
CA ASN A 56 20.81 -7.07 -0.69
C ASN A 56 22.16 -7.55 -0.13
N ARG A 57 22.70 -8.65 -0.64
CA ARG A 57 23.95 -9.27 -0.13
C ARG A 57 25.21 -8.44 -0.38
N ASN A 58 25.12 -7.32 -1.10
CA ASN A 58 26.22 -6.38 -1.23
C ASN A 58 26.40 -5.49 0.02
N GLN A 59 25.46 -5.52 0.96
CA GLN A 59 25.47 -4.75 2.20
C GLN A 59 25.29 -5.65 3.43
N ILE A 60 25.71 -5.16 4.60
CA ILE A 60 25.53 -5.84 5.89
C ILE A 60 24.17 -5.43 6.46
N LYS A 61 23.36 -6.40 6.93
CA LYS A 61 22.04 -6.18 7.56
C LYS A 61 21.04 -5.44 6.66
N SER A 62 21.01 -5.81 5.39
CA SER A 62 20.19 -5.23 4.33
C SER A 62 19.05 -6.18 3.95
N GLU A 63 18.33 -6.65 4.97
CA GLU A 63 17.12 -7.45 4.83
C GLU A 63 15.92 -6.60 5.23
N SER A 64 14.88 -6.62 4.40
CA SER A 64 13.62 -5.97 4.70
C SER A 64 12.43 -6.83 4.29
N THR A 65 11.40 -6.86 5.13
CA THR A 65 10.15 -7.57 4.85
C THR A 65 9.04 -6.58 4.58
N LEU A 66 8.31 -6.79 3.49
CA LEU A 66 7.08 -6.09 3.13
C LEU A 66 5.88 -6.96 3.46
N ASN A 67 4.94 -6.40 4.22
CA ASN A 67 3.65 -7.01 4.52
C ASN A 67 2.55 -6.11 3.98
N LEU A 68 1.67 -6.66 3.15
CA LEU A 68 0.44 -6.01 2.68
C LEU A 68 -0.75 -6.81 3.21
N ASN A 69 -1.75 -6.11 3.72
CA ASN A 69 -3.02 -6.73 4.07
C ASN A 69 -4.20 -5.80 3.81
N ILE A 70 -5.35 -6.40 3.54
CA ILE A 70 -6.63 -5.71 3.56
C ILE A 70 -7.47 -6.24 4.71
N LEU A 71 -8.08 -5.32 5.45
CA LEU A 71 -9.11 -5.67 6.41
C LEU A 71 -10.47 -5.55 5.73
N LYS A 72 -11.33 -6.55 5.95
CA LYS A 72 -12.76 -6.41 5.70
C LYS A 72 -13.34 -5.51 6.77
N GLU A 73 -14.29 -4.66 6.36
CA GLU A 73 -15.02 -3.69 7.17
C GLU A 73 -14.98 -3.99 8.68
N SER A 74 -14.10 -3.28 9.39
CA SER A 74 -14.11 -3.24 10.84
C SER A 74 -15.27 -2.33 11.27
N ASN A 75 -16.14 -2.81 12.16
CA ASN A 75 -17.22 -2.05 12.80
C ASN A 75 -16.72 -0.87 13.67
N SER A 76 -15.51 -0.35 13.46
CA SER A 76 -14.92 0.75 14.20
C SER A 76 -15.53 2.08 13.75
N SER A 77 -16.65 2.40 14.40
CA SER A 77 -17.06 3.75 14.80
C SER A 77 -17.16 4.83 13.73
N ARG A 78 -18.42 5.06 13.34
CA ARG A 78 -18.99 6.27 12.74
C ARG A 78 -18.56 7.55 13.49
N PHE A 79 -17.41 8.15 13.17
CA PHE A 79 -17.15 9.53 13.59
C PHE A 79 -16.35 10.31 12.53
N ILE A 80 -17.09 11.26 11.94
CA ILE A 80 -16.68 12.63 11.56
C ILE A 80 -16.08 12.86 10.15
N ASN A 81 -16.88 13.60 9.37
CA ASN A 81 -16.57 14.52 8.26
C ASN A 81 -16.44 14.00 6.81
N ARG A 82 -17.57 14.15 6.07
CA ARG A 82 -17.75 14.53 4.64
C ARG A 82 -17.01 13.77 3.53
N ILE A 83 -16.06 12.91 3.84
CA ILE A 83 -15.50 11.90 2.95
C ILE A 83 -15.94 10.56 3.55
N ASP A 84 -16.78 9.83 2.83
CA ASP A 84 -17.21 8.48 3.24
C ASP A 84 -16.00 7.55 3.13
N THR A 85 -15.14 7.59 4.16
CA THR A 85 -14.11 6.57 4.37
C THR A 85 -14.82 5.32 4.85
N SER A 86 -15.36 4.60 3.87
CA SER A 86 -15.83 3.24 4.05
C SER A 86 -14.70 2.45 4.71
N GLY A 87 -14.95 1.66 5.76
CA GLY A 87 -13.93 1.01 6.60
C GLY A 87 -13.04 -0.04 5.91
N TYR A 88 -12.78 0.12 4.61
CA TYR A 88 -11.90 -0.63 3.74
C TYR A 88 -10.56 0.11 3.63
N SER A 89 -9.48 -0.58 3.95
CA SER A 89 -8.13 -0.06 3.80
C SER A 89 -7.19 -1.11 3.21
N ILE A 90 -6.09 -0.63 2.61
CA ILE A 90 -4.88 -1.40 2.36
C ILE A 90 -3.86 -0.95 3.39
N ASN A 91 -3.35 -1.87 4.19
CA ASN A 91 -2.33 -1.61 5.19
C ASN A 91 -1.01 -2.23 4.73
N ILE A 92 0.05 -1.46 4.86
CA ILE A 92 1.41 -1.81 4.47
C ILE A 92 2.30 -1.66 5.70
N THR A 93 3.11 -2.68 5.95
CA THR A 93 4.18 -2.63 6.94
C THR A 93 5.50 -3.01 6.28
N ILE A 94 6.48 -2.12 6.34
CA ILE A 94 7.86 -2.39 5.93
C ILE A 94 8.71 -2.53 7.19
N LYS A 95 9.34 -3.69 7.34
CA LYS A 95 10.20 -4.02 8.48
C LYS A 95 11.64 -4.09 8.04
N GLU A 96 12.55 -3.54 8.85
CA GLU A 96 13.99 -3.62 8.66
C GLU A 96 14.61 -4.11 9.97
N GLU A 97 15.65 -4.94 9.87
CA GLU A 97 16.32 -5.47 11.05
C GLU A 97 16.89 -4.33 11.92
N ASN A 98 16.42 -4.22 13.17
CA ASN A 98 16.85 -3.20 14.15
C ASN A 98 16.40 -1.75 13.89
N ARG A 99 15.35 -1.52 13.06
CA ARG A 99 14.72 -0.20 12.92
C ARG A 99 13.22 -0.24 13.25
N THR A 100 12.62 0.94 13.42
CA THR A 100 11.17 1.06 13.62
C THR A 100 10.44 0.68 12.33
N ASP A 101 9.43 -0.18 12.47
CA ASP A 101 8.52 -0.55 11.39
C ASP A 101 7.86 0.69 10.80
N GLU A 102 7.89 0.79 9.47
CA GLU A 102 7.15 1.79 8.74
C GLU A 102 5.76 1.25 8.44
N ASN A 103 4.73 2.00 8.87
CA ASN A 103 3.33 1.61 8.72
C ASN A 103 2.62 2.66 7.87
N ILE A 104 2.12 2.23 6.72
CA ILE A 104 1.41 3.07 5.75
C ILE A 104 0.02 2.46 5.58
N SER A 105 -1.00 3.30 5.47
CA SER A 105 -2.36 2.82 5.23
C SER A 105 -3.03 3.69 4.18
N PHE A 106 -3.81 3.07 3.30
CA PHE A 106 -4.62 3.76 2.31
C PHE A 106 -6.10 3.44 2.56
N SER A 107 -6.93 4.46 2.75
CA SER A 107 -8.37 4.32 2.95
C SER A 107 -9.13 4.46 1.64
N LEU A 108 -10.17 3.65 1.46
CA LEU A 108 -11.07 3.78 0.33
C LEU A 108 -11.99 4.99 0.52
N ALA A 109 -12.06 5.84 -0.49
CA ALA A 109 -12.98 6.97 -0.58
C ALA A 109 -13.67 6.98 -1.94
N ASN A 110 -14.72 7.79 -2.06
CA ASN A 110 -15.43 7.98 -3.31
C ASN A 110 -15.89 9.43 -3.47
N ASP A 111 -16.06 9.81 -4.73
CA ASP A 111 -16.79 11.02 -5.13
C ASP A 111 -18.01 10.64 -5.97
N ASP A 112 -18.56 11.62 -6.70
CA ASP A 112 -19.74 11.44 -7.53
C ASP A 112 -19.49 10.56 -8.77
N TYR A 113 -18.24 10.19 -9.08
CA TYR A 113 -17.83 9.58 -10.33
C TYR A 113 -17.00 8.29 -10.16
N GLU A 114 -16.15 8.23 -9.14
CA GLU A 114 -15.15 7.18 -8.96
C GLU A 114 -14.84 6.81 -7.50
N LEU A 115 -14.31 5.60 -7.32
CA LEU A 115 -13.66 5.11 -6.11
C LEU A 115 -12.16 5.35 -6.24
N TYR A 116 -11.51 5.76 -5.15
CA TYR A 116 -10.08 6.07 -5.11
C TYR A 116 -9.49 5.85 -3.72
N TRP A 117 -8.16 5.82 -3.64
CA TRP A 117 -7.44 5.65 -2.38
C TRP A 117 -6.91 6.97 -1.85
N LEU A 118 -6.93 7.11 -0.52
CA LEU A 118 -6.35 8.23 0.21
C LEU A 118 -5.30 7.72 1.18
N LYS A 119 -4.09 8.30 1.17
CA LYS A 119 -3.03 7.94 2.12
C LYS A 119 -3.36 8.46 3.53
N ASN A 120 -3.32 7.57 4.51
CA ASN A 120 -3.45 7.89 5.93
C ASN A 120 -2.03 8.13 6.49
N SER A 121 -1.66 9.37 6.80
CA SER A 121 -0.36 9.67 7.40
C SER A 121 -0.53 10.24 8.83
N PRO A 122 0.27 9.80 9.82
CA PRO A 122 0.27 10.40 11.16
C PRO A 122 0.68 11.89 11.07
N GLY A 123 -0.28 12.79 11.31
CA GLY A 123 -0.09 14.25 11.15
C GLY A 123 -0.81 14.84 9.94
N TYR A 124 -1.27 14.02 9.00
CA TYR A 124 -2.31 14.40 8.05
C TYR A 124 -3.66 14.33 8.77
N SER A 125 -3.94 15.32 9.62
CA SER A 125 -5.32 15.59 9.96
C SER A 125 -6.04 15.92 8.65
N ILE A 126 -7.14 15.22 8.33
CA ILE A 126 -8.12 15.63 7.31
C ILE A 126 -8.86 16.88 7.84
N ALA A 127 -8.09 17.90 8.20
CA ALA A 127 -8.56 19.15 8.76
C ALA A 127 -8.52 20.19 7.64
N TYR A 128 -9.68 20.38 7.01
CA TYR A 128 -10.25 21.68 6.61
C TYR A 128 -9.35 22.74 5.95
N SER A 129 -8.27 22.34 5.29
CA SER A 129 -7.50 23.20 4.40
C SER A 129 -7.88 22.87 2.97
N GLN A 130 -8.10 23.88 2.15
CA GLN A 130 -8.48 23.82 0.73
C GLN A 130 -7.40 23.20 -0.18
N THR A 131 -6.52 22.37 0.37
CA THR A 131 -5.57 21.54 -0.36
C THR A 131 -6.31 20.30 -0.84
N GLU A 132 -6.39 20.12 -2.15
CA GLU A 132 -6.95 18.94 -2.80
C GLU A 132 -6.42 17.68 -2.12
N THR A 133 -7.31 16.84 -1.60
CA THR A 133 -6.90 15.56 -1.02
C THR A 133 -6.37 14.70 -2.15
N GLU A 134 -5.07 14.38 -2.10
CA GLU A 134 -4.41 13.64 -3.16
C GLU A 134 -5.05 12.25 -3.32
N LYS A 135 -5.52 11.98 -4.54
CA LYS A 135 -6.09 10.69 -4.92
C LYS A 135 -4.99 9.79 -5.42
N PHE A 136 -4.91 8.59 -4.87
CA PHE A 136 -3.94 7.59 -5.25
C PHE A 136 -4.56 6.51 -6.13
N THR A 137 -3.86 6.21 -7.23
CA THR A 137 -4.06 4.99 -8.02
C THR A 137 -3.20 3.85 -7.47
N ILE A 138 -3.54 2.61 -7.80
CA ILE A 138 -2.73 1.45 -7.41
C ILE A 138 -1.32 1.50 -7.97
N LYS A 139 -1.15 2.07 -9.16
CA LYS A 139 0.17 2.28 -9.74
C LYS A 139 1.02 3.22 -8.87
N GLN A 140 0.48 4.38 -8.48
CA GLN A 140 1.19 5.32 -7.61
C GLN A 140 1.52 4.69 -6.25
N ILE A 141 0.57 3.95 -5.66
CA ILE A 141 0.79 3.24 -4.40
C ILE A 141 1.93 2.21 -4.56
N SER A 142 1.93 1.44 -5.66
CA SER A 142 2.96 0.44 -5.92
C SER A 142 4.34 1.05 -6.13
N GLU A 143 4.43 2.19 -6.82
CA GLU A 143 5.68 2.91 -7.07
C GLU A 143 6.28 3.42 -5.75
N GLU A 144 5.45 4.07 -4.92
CA GLU A 144 5.85 4.58 -3.62
C GLU A 144 6.34 3.47 -2.67
N ILE A 145 5.55 2.41 -2.49
CA ILE A 145 5.91 1.28 -1.61
C ILE A 145 7.16 0.58 -2.11
N TRP A 146 7.30 0.43 -3.43
CA TRP A 146 8.45 -0.24 -4.03
C TRP A 146 9.74 0.56 -3.80
N GLU A 147 9.70 1.86 -4.03
CA GLU A 147 10.82 2.76 -3.79
C GLU A 147 11.22 2.77 -2.30
N ASP A 148 10.25 2.94 -1.40
CA ASP A 148 10.50 2.94 0.04
C ASP A 148 11.10 1.62 0.52
N TRP A 149 10.62 0.49 -0.01
CA TRP A 149 11.13 -0.83 0.36
C TRP A 149 12.55 -1.09 -0.17
N LEU A 150 12.85 -0.69 -1.41
CA LEU A 150 14.20 -0.77 -1.99
C LEU A 150 15.19 0.11 -1.22
N ASN A 151 14.77 1.31 -0.81
CA ASN A 151 15.58 2.20 0.01
C ASN A 151 15.98 1.53 1.35
N LYS A 152 15.13 0.67 1.94
CA LYS A 152 15.47 -0.07 3.18
C LYS A 152 16.62 -1.06 3.02
N VAL A 153 16.82 -1.58 1.81
CA VAL A 153 17.95 -2.48 1.51
C VAL A 153 19.11 -1.75 0.82
N GLY A 154 19.06 -0.42 0.80
CA GLY A 154 20.09 0.44 0.24
C GLY A 154 20.18 0.43 -1.29
N ILE A 155 19.06 0.20 -1.97
CA ILE A 155 18.94 0.36 -3.43
C ILE A 155 18.21 1.68 -3.67
N ASN A 156 18.95 2.70 -4.10
CA ASN A 156 18.41 4.03 -4.38
C ASN A 156 18.50 4.30 -5.88
N PHE A 157 17.38 4.64 -6.50
CA PHE A 157 17.39 5.17 -7.87
C PHE A 157 17.60 6.68 -7.79
N ASN A 158 18.85 7.13 -7.88
CA ASN A 158 19.12 8.54 -8.12
C ASN A 158 18.71 8.84 -9.57
N ILE A 159 17.52 9.41 -9.76
CA ILE A 159 17.10 10.02 -11.03
C ILE A 159 17.61 11.46 -11.08
#